data_AF-A0A3D6E207-F1
#
_entry.id   AF-A0A3D6E207-F1
#
_cell.length_a   1.000
_cell.length_b   1.000
_cell.length_c   1.000
_cell.angle_alpha   90.00
_cell.angle_beta   90.00
_cell.angle_gamma   90.00
#
_symmetry.space_group_name_H-M   'P 1'
#
loop_
_entity.id
_entity.type
_entity.pdbx_description
1 polymer ?
#
loop_
_entity_poly.entity_id
_entity_poly.type
_entity_poly.pdbx_seq_one_letter_code
_entity_poly.pdbx_strand_id
1 'polypeptide(L)' 'MIIDVKVPQLSESVAEATLVSWHKKAGEAVARDENLIDIETDKVVLELPAP' A
#
# COMPACT_ATOMS: atom_id res chain seq x y z
N MET A 1 -8.08 16.58 5.29
CA MET A 1 -8.36 15.33 6.02
C MET A 1 -7.14 14.45 5.85
N ILE A 2 -6.60 13.93 6.95
CA ILE A 2 -5.45 13.02 6.92
C ILE A 2 -6.05 11.61 6.97
N ILE A 3 -5.70 10.77 6.01
CA ILE A 3 -6.17 9.39 5.93
C ILE A 3 -4.96 8.51 6.25
N ASP A 4 -4.99 7.86 7.41
CA ASP A 4 -3.96 6.89 7.78
C ASP A 4 -4.14 5.62 6.93
N VAL A 5 -3.29 5.48 5.92
CA VAL A 5 -3.20 4.27 5.10
C VAL A 5 -2.43 3.23 5.92
N LYS A 6 -3.15 2.28 6.51
CA LYS A 6 -2.55 1.14 7.19
C LYS A 6 -2.39 -0.01 6.21
N VAL A 7 -1.18 -0.54 6.12
CA VAL A 7 -0.95 -1.83 5.46
C VAL A 7 -1.80 -2.88 6.20
N PRO A 8 -2.73 -3.58 5.54
CA PRO A 8 -3.47 -4.66 6.17
C PRO A 8 -2.50 -5.76 6.57
N GLN A 9 -2.83 -6.53 7.61
CA GLN A 9 -2.00 -7.66 8.02
C GLN A 9 -1.86 -8.61 6.82
N LEU A 10 -0.65 -8.62 6.27
CA LEU A 10 -0.23 -9.63 5.32
C LEU A 10 -0.32 -10.96 6.08
N SER A 11 -0.98 -11.95 5.45
CA SER A 11 -1.42 -13.21 6.05
C SER A 11 -0.44 -13.80 7.08
N GLU A 12 -0.92 -14.63 8.00
CA GLU A 12 -0.17 -15.26 9.12
C GLU A 12 1.21 -15.93 8.79
N SER A 13 1.68 -15.93 7.54
CA SER A 13 3.01 -16.38 7.11
C SER A 13 3.88 -15.31 6.41
N VAL A 14 3.41 -14.08 6.26
CA VAL A 14 4.16 -12.96 5.62
C VAL A 14 4.35 -11.86 6.65
N ALA A 15 5.42 -11.97 7.45
CA ALA A 15 5.77 -10.99 8.47
C ALA A 15 6.48 -9.76 7.89
N GLU A 16 7.04 -9.88 6.70
CA GLU A 16 7.87 -8.86 6.07
C GLU A 16 7.41 -8.64 4.62
N ALA A 17 7.24 -7.38 4.27
CA ALA A 17 6.74 -6.92 2.99
C ALA A 17 7.71 -5.87 2.47
N THR A 18 8.18 -6.03 1.24
CA THR A 18 9.10 -5.08 0.63
C THR A 18 8.28 -4.02 -0.08
N LEU A 19 8.43 -2.76 0.32
CA LEU A 19 7.84 -1.64 -0.40
C LEU A 19 8.60 -1.49 -1.72
N VAL A 20 7.93 -1.79 -2.83
CA VAL A 20 8.55 -1.79 -4.16
C VAL A 20 8.49 -0.41 -4.77
N SER A 21 7.30 0.19 -4.76
CA SER A 21 7.09 1.48 -5.42
C SER A 21 6.04 2.29 -4.70
N TRP A 22 6.42 3.53 -4.42
CA TRP A 22 5.52 4.52 -3.87
C TRP A 22 4.97 5.33 -5.04
N HIS A 23 3.68 5.14 -5.36
CA HIS A 23 3.03 5.79 -6.50
C HIS A 23 2.50 7.20 -6.17
N LYS A 24 2.27 7.54 -4.89
CA LYS A 24 1.75 8.86 -4.50
C LYS A 24 2.69 9.83 -3.80
N LYS A 25 3.00 10.96 -4.43
CA LYS A 25 3.78 12.00 -3.75
C LYS A 25 2.98 12.71 -2.65
N ALA A 26 3.68 13.06 -1.57
CA ALA A 26 3.12 13.86 -0.48
C ALA A 26 2.62 15.21 -1.01
N GLY A 27 1.33 15.49 -0.82
CA GLY A 27 0.67 16.72 -1.28
C GLY A 27 -0.18 16.58 -2.55
N GLU A 28 -0.18 15.42 -3.21
CA GLU A 28 -1.10 15.16 -4.32
C GLU A 28 -2.50 14.75 -3.86
N ALA A 29 -3.51 15.13 -4.65
CA ALA A 29 -4.88 14.67 -4.45
C ALA A 29 -4.97 13.17 -4.76
N VAL A 30 -5.34 12.37 -3.75
CA VAL A 30 -5.62 10.94 -3.88
C VAL A 30 -7.10 10.73 -4.19
N ALA A 31 -7.41 9.91 -5.18
CA ALA A 31 -8.78 9.48 -5.47
C ALA A 31 -9.07 8.14 -4.78
N ARG A 32 -10.32 7.90 -4.39
CA ARG A 32 -10.76 6.61 -3.86
C ARG A 32 -10.52 5.50 -4.90
N ASP A 33 -10.05 4.33 -4.47
CA ASP A 33 -9.61 3.22 -5.33
C ASP A 33 -8.33 3.49 -6.15
N GLU A 34 -7.61 4.59 -5.91
CA GLU A 34 -6.32 4.85 -6.56
C GLU A 34 -5.19 4.15 -5.81
N ASN A 35 -4.32 3.44 -6.55
CA ASN A 35 -3.22 2.69 -5.96
C ASN A 35 -2.11 3.63 -5.46
N LEU A 36 -1.84 3.60 -4.15
CA LEU A 36 -0.91 4.53 -3.49
C LEU A 36 0.50 3.95 -3.37
N ILE A 37 0.58 2.67 -3.00
CA ILE A 37 1.81 1.98 -2.63
C ILE A 37 1.70 0.53 -3.10
N ASP A 38 2.74 0.08 -3.80
CA ASP A 38 2.90 -1.32 -4.19
C ASP A 38 3.89 -2.01 -3.26
N ILE A 39 3.44 -3.12 -2.71
CA ILE A 39 4.18 -3.93 -1.75
C ILE A 39 4.32 -5.33 -2.32
N GLU A 40 5.54 -5.81 -2.45
CA GLU A 40 5.82 -7.16 -2.88
C GLU A 40 6.14 -8.03 -1.67
N THR A 41 5.56 -9.22 -1.67
CA THR A 41 5.82 -10.27 -0.70
C THR A 41 6.47 -11.45 -1.40
N ASP A 42 7.01 -12.38 -0.62
CA ASP A 42 7.66 -13.60 -1.11
C ASP A 42 6.80 -14.42 -2.11
N LYS A 43 5.47 -14.25 -2.09
CA LYS A 43 4.56 -15.03 -2.93
C LYS A 43 3.63 -14.23 -3.83
N VAL A 44 3.35 -12.97 -3.52
CA VAL A 44 2.38 -12.14 -4.25
C VAL A 44 2.70 -10.65 -4.14
N VAL A 45 2.30 -9.88 -5.14
CA VAL A 45 2.29 -8.41 -5.10
C VAL A 45 0.93 -7.96 -4.57
N LEU A 46 0.93 -7.07 -3.58
CA LEU A 46 -0.26 -6.41 -3.05
C LEU A 46 -0.18 -4.91 -3.32
N GLU A 47 -1.32 -4.38 -3.72
CA GLU A 47 -1.55 -2.96 -3.94
C GLU A 47 -2.33 -2.37 -2.75
N LEU A 48 -1.93 -1.19 -2.30
CA LEU A 48 -2.65 -0.42 -1.27
C LEU A 48 -3.42 0.72 -1.93
N PRO A 49 -4.71 0.53 -2.21
CA PRO A 49 -5.56 1.60 -2.73
C PRO A 49 -5.92 2.62 -1.64
N ALA A 50 -6.27 3.83 -2.08
CA ALA A 50 -6.69 4.91 -1.20
C ALA A 50 -8.08 4.63 -0.57
N PRO A 51 -8.25 4.81 0.76
CA PRO A 51 -9.55 4.68 1.46
C PRO A 51 -10.61 5.75 1.15
#